data_AF-A0A428QUJ6-F1
#
_entry.id   AF-A0A428QUJ6-F1
#
_cell.length_a   1.000
_cell.length_b   1.000
_cell.length_c   1.000
_cell.angle_alpha   90.00
_cell.angle_beta   90.00
_cell.angle_gamma   90.00
#
_symmetry.space_group_name_H-M   'P 1'
#
loop_
_entity.id
_entity.type
_entity.pdbx_description
1 polymer ?
#
loop_
_entity_poly.entity_id
_entity_poly.type
_entity_poly.pdbx_seq_one_letter_code
_entity_poly.pdbx_strand_id
1 'polypeptide(L)'
;MALIGAIPSTFTFDDLRRADFACGLVSRLEIRDFLKAHRRILEEIHLSHYSLDDDNPSWANVVADIMRLQSAGKTHLETAVITSAYSSIPFAGCGFNRTKTALPIDEEVYSWIMGVDNDVVPCPTADLGHEPSEL
;
A
#
# COMPACT_ATOMS: atom_id res chain seq x y z
N MET A 1 -5.28 17.25 -12.27
CA MET A 1 -5.01 15.84 -12.64
C MET A 1 -6.03 15.00 -11.90
N ALA A 2 -6.84 14.20 -12.59
CA ALA A 2 -7.87 13.42 -11.93
C ALA A 2 -7.21 12.35 -11.06
N LEU A 3 -7.46 12.39 -9.74
CA LEU A 3 -7.12 11.31 -8.83
C LEU A 3 -7.91 10.08 -9.27
N ILE A 4 -7.22 9.05 -9.73
CA ILE A 4 -7.82 7.73 -9.92
C ILE A 4 -7.54 6.98 -8.62
N GLY A 5 -8.56 6.82 -7.78
CA GLY A 5 -8.51 5.86 -6.68
C GLY A 5 -8.17 4.49 -7.26
N ALA A 6 -6.99 3.98 -6.93
CA ALA A 6 -6.44 2.83 -7.64
C ALA A 6 -7.02 1.48 -7.14
N ILE A 7 -7.75 1.49 -6.02
CA ILE A 7 -8.44 0.31 -5.48
C ILE A 7 -9.95 0.50 -5.58
N PRO A 8 -10.68 -0.38 -6.30
CA PRO A 8 -12.12 -0.24 -6.47
C PRO A 8 -12.86 -0.59 -5.17
N SER A 9 -13.33 0.42 -4.44
CA SER A 9 -14.10 0.21 -3.19
C SER A 9 -15.60 -0.06 -3.42
N THR A 10 -16.11 0.23 -4.62
CA THR A 10 -17.55 0.15 -4.97
C THR A 10 -17.93 -1.11 -5.75
N PHE A 11 -16.96 -1.90 -6.20
CA PHE A 11 -17.19 -3.13 -6.95
C PHE A 11 -16.87 -4.34 -6.10
N THR A 12 -17.70 -5.38 -6.24
CA THR A 12 -17.44 -6.70 -5.67
C THR A 12 -17.15 -7.67 -6.81
N PHE A 13 -16.14 -8.51 -6.61
CA PHE A 13 -15.79 -9.58 -7.52
C PHE A 13 -16.07 -10.91 -6.80
N ASP A 14 -16.97 -11.74 -7.34
CA ASP A 14 -17.49 -12.90 -6.61
C ASP A 14 -16.45 -14.00 -6.32
N ASP A 15 -15.41 -14.10 -7.15
CA ASP A 15 -14.37 -15.14 -7.07
C ASP A 15 -12.95 -14.58 -6.89
N LEU A 16 -12.82 -13.34 -6.41
CA LEU A 16 -11.51 -12.69 -6.26
C LEU A 16 -10.75 -13.23 -5.03
N ARG A 17 -9.86 -14.19 -5.28
CA ARG A 17 -8.95 -14.76 -4.27
C ARG A 17 -7.70 -13.94 -4.02
N ARG A 18 -7.20 -13.27 -5.07
CA ARG A 18 -5.95 -12.51 -5.03
C ARG A 18 -6.10 -11.17 -5.71
N ALA A 19 -5.55 -10.13 -5.11
CA ALA A 19 -5.51 -8.78 -5.68
C ALA A 19 -4.09 -8.19 -5.60
N ASP A 20 -3.50 -7.90 -6.76
CA ASP A 20 -2.23 -7.19 -6.86
C ASP A 20 -2.51 -5.77 -7.37
N PHE A 21 -2.12 -4.79 -6.58
CA PHE A 21 -2.23 -3.38 -6.91
C PHE A 21 -0.83 -2.77 -6.94
N ALA A 22 -0.59 -1.91 -7.94
CA ALA A 22 0.68 -1.24 -8.10
C ALA A 22 0.49 0.23 -8.51
N CYS A 23 1.45 1.08 -8.14
CA CYS A 23 1.60 2.42 -8.70
C CYS A 23 0.37 3.31 -8.54
N GLY A 24 -0.10 3.48 -7.30
CA GLY A 24 -1.32 4.21 -7.04
C GLY A 24 -1.25 5.19 -5.87
N LEU A 25 -2.28 6.01 -5.82
CA LEU A 25 -2.63 6.83 -4.66
C LEU A 25 -3.95 6.26 -4.12
N VAL A 26 -4.01 6.02 -2.82
CA VAL A 26 -5.17 5.37 -2.19
C VAL A 26 -5.36 5.93 -0.79
N SER A 27 -6.58 6.03 -0.30
CA SER A 27 -6.84 6.31 1.10
C SER A 27 -6.85 5.04 1.94
N ARG A 28 -6.54 5.16 3.23
CA ARG A 28 -6.73 4.07 4.21
C ARG A 28 -8.16 3.51 4.19
N LEU A 29 -9.16 4.38 3.98
CA LEU A 29 -10.57 3.98 3.93
C LEU A 29 -10.87 3.09 2.73
N GLU A 30 -10.34 3.42 1.54
CA GLU A 30 -10.53 2.60 0.34
C GLU A 30 -9.96 1.19 0.50
N ILE A 31 -8.74 1.06 1.06
CA ILE A 31 -8.14 -0.26 1.36
C ILE A 31 -9.07 -1.04 2.29
N ARG A 32 -9.48 -0.42 3.40
CA ARG A 32 -10.31 -1.07 4.41
C ARG A 32 -11.67 -1.51 3.85
N ASP A 33 -12.29 -0.68 3.02
CA ASP A 33 -13.61 -0.97 2.48
C ASP A 33 -13.53 -2.04 1.38
N PHE A 34 -12.46 -2.05 0.58
CA PHE A 34 -12.16 -3.15 -0.34
C PHE A 34 -12.02 -4.50 0.38
N LEU A 35 -11.25 -4.54 1.47
CA LEU A 35 -11.08 -5.75 2.28
C LEU A 35 -12.39 -6.24 2.89
N LYS A 36 -13.25 -5.32 3.35
CA LYS A 36 -14.57 -5.67 3.90
C LYS A 36 -15.50 -6.21 2.82
N ALA A 37 -15.48 -5.62 1.62
CA ALA A 37 -16.29 -6.05 0.50
C ALA A 37 -15.96 -7.49 0.09
N HIS A 38 -14.66 -7.86 0.12
CA HIS A 38 -14.17 -9.19 -0.28
C HIS A 38 -13.85 -10.10 0.90
N ARG A 39 -14.33 -9.78 2.11
CA ARG A 39 -13.95 -10.44 3.38
C ARG A 39 -14.09 -11.96 3.45
N ARG A 40 -14.89 -12.57 2.58
CA ARG A 40 -15.17 -14.02 2.58
C ARG A 40 -14.34 -14.80 1.57
N ILE A 41 -13.70 -14.10 0.64
CA ILE A 41 -13.14 -14.70 -0.57
C ILE A 41 -11.69 -14.29 -0.82
N LEU A 42 -11.30 -13.07 -0.43
CA LEU A 42 -9.94 -12.60 -0.65
C LEU A 42 -8.98 -13.25 0.35
N GLU A 43 -8.00 -13.97 -0.20
CA GLU A 43 -6.95 -14.70 0.50
C GLU A 43 -5.63 -13.93 0.47
N GLU A 44 -5.34 -13.23 -0.63
CA GLU A 44 -4.08 -12.51 -0.85
C GLU A 44 -4.30 -11.07 -1.33
N ILE A 45 -3.59 -10.11 -0.74
CA ILE A 45 -3.51 -8.74 -1.25
C ILE A 45 -2.09 -8.21 -1.25
N HIS A 46 -1.64 -7.67 -2.40
CA HIS A 46 -0.36 -7.02 -2.54
C HIS A 46 -0.53 -5.56 -2.94
N LEU A 47 0.09 -4.66 -2.18
CA LEU A 47 0.16 -3.22 -2.46
C LEU A 47 1.61 -2.86 -2.73
N SER A 48 1.91 -2.40 -3.94
CA SER A 48 3.28 -2.04 -4.31
C SER A 48 3.37 -0.60 -4.82
N HIS A 49 4.34 0.15 -4.32
CA HIS A 49 4.60 1.51 -4.77
C HIS A 49 3.41 2.46 -4.62
N TYR A 50 2.80 2.48 -3.43
CA TYR A 50 1.64 3.30 -3.12
C TYR A 50 1.97 4.49 -2.23
N SER A 51 1.22 5.58 -2.39
CA SER A 51 1.11 6.66 -1.40
C SER A 51 -0.29 6.66 -0.79
N LEU A 52 -0.40 7.21 0.42
CA LEU A 52 -1.69 7.42 1.08
C LEU A 52 -2.23 8.83 0.83
N ASP A 53 -3.50 8.95 0.44
CA ASP A 53 -4.23 10.23 0.22
C ASP A 53 -4.97 10.75 1.46
N ASP A 54 -4.55 10.33 2.64
CA ASP A 54 -5.16 10.72 3.90
C ASP A 54 -4.59 12.07 4.38
N ASP A 55 -5.39 12.87 5.10
CA ASP A 55 -4.92 14.14 5.72
C ASP A 55 -3.71 13.94 6.65
N ASN A 56 -3.60 12.75 7.24
CA ASN A 56 -2.48 12.32 8.08
C ASN A 56 -2.07 10.88 7.71
N PRO A 57 -1.28 10.70 6.65
CA PRO A 57 -0.97 9.39 6.10
C PRO A 57 -0.11 8.57 7.07
N SER A 58 -0.49 7.30 7.26
CA SER A 58 0.27 6.39 8.13
C SER A 58 0.06 4.94 7.69
N TRP A 59 1.11 4.35 7.13
CA TRP A 59 1.11 2.94 6.76
C TRP A 59 1.03 2.00 7.97
N ALA A 60 1.57 2.40 9.12
CA ALA A 60 1.38 1.68 10.38
C ALA A 60 -0.11 1.56 10.75
N ASN A 61 -0.90 2.63 10.56
CA ASN A 61 -2.35 2.58 10.77
C ASN A 61 -3.07 1.67 9.76
N VAL A 62 -2.60 1.59 8.52
CA VAL A 62 -3.12 0.65 7.51
C VAL A 62 -2.84 -0.79 7.94
N VAL A 63 -1.60 -1.09 8.34
CA VAL A 63 -1.21 -2.41 8.86
C VAL A 63 -2.05 -2.79 10.08
N ALA A 64 -2.22 -1.88 11.03
CA ALA A 64 -3.04 -2.10 12.21
C ALA A 64 -4.50 -2.43 11.85
N ASP A 65 -5.08 -1.77 10.85
CA ASP A 65 -6.43 -2.07 10.37
C ASP A 65 -6.52 -3.46 9.73
N ILE A 66 -5.53 -3.84 8.91
CA ILE A 66 -5.47 -5.17 8.29
C ILE A 66 -5.39 -6.25 9.38
N MET A 67 -4.49 -6.08 10.36
CA MET A 67 -4.34 -7.00 11.49
C MET A 67 -5.60 -7.09 12.35
N ARG A 68 -6.27 -5.96 12.58
CA ARG A 68 -7.54 -5.94 13.32
C ARG A 68 -8.65 -6.67 12.59
N LEU A 69 -8.75 -6.50 11.27
CA LEU A 69 -9.75 -7.23 10.47
C LEU A 69 -9.47 -8.73 10.49
N GLN A 70 -8.21 -9.13 10.38
CA GLN A 70 -7.79 -10.54 10.38
C GLN A 70 -8.05 -11.20 11.74
N SER A 71 -7.57 -10.61 12.84
CA SER A 71 -7.80 -11.13 14.19
C SER A 71 -9.28 -11.18 14.60
N ALA A 72 -10.12 -10.29 14.08
CA ALA A 72 -11.56 -10.29 14.33
C ALA A 72 -12.35 -11.27 13.44
N GLY A 73 -11.69 -12.06 12.59
CA GLY A 73 -12.33 -12.95 11.62
C GLY A 73 -13.21 -12.18 10.62
N LYS A 74 -12.86 -10.93 10.32
CA LYS A 74 -13.58 -10.04 9.40
C LYS A 74 -12.94 -9.99 8.02
N THR A 75 -11.98 -10.86 7.76
CA THR A 75 -11.38 -11.12 6.45
C THR A 75 -10.91 -12.58 6.40
N HIS A 76 -10.77 -13.12 5.19
CA HIS A 76 -10.19 -14.44 4.93
C HIS A 76 -8.73 -14.34 4.47
N LEU A 77 -8.11 -13.17 4.61
CA LEU A 77 -6.72 -12.95 4.24
C LEU A 77 -5.80 -13.93 4.96
N GLU A 78 -5.08 -14.70 4.17
CA GLU A 78 -3.97 -15.55 4.58
C GLU A 78 -2.65 -14.77 4.47
N THR A 79 -2.54 -13.91 3.45
CA THR A 79 -1.34 -13.11 3.18
C THR A 79 -1.71 -11.67 2.79
N ALA A 80 -0.97 -10.71 3.33
CA ALA A 80 -0.97 -9.34 2.85
C ALA A 80 0.45 -8.80 2.80
N VAL A 81 0.79 -8.11 1.71
CA VAL A 81 2.13 -7.58 1.46
C VAL A 81 2.02 -6.12 1.05
N ILE A 82 2.81 -5.28 1.71
CA ILE A 82 3.02 -3.88 1.35
C ILE A 82 4.50 -3.74 0.98
N THR A 83 4.78 -3.21 -0.19
CA THR A 83 6.15 -2.99 -0.68
C THR A 83 6.30 -1.57 -1.20
N SER A 84 7.40 -0.93 -0.83
CA SER A 84 7.75 0.41 -1.30
C SER A 84 6.61 1.43 -1.11
N ALA A 85 5.97 1.40 0.05
CA ALA A 85 4.91 2.31 0.46
C ALA A 85 5.50 3.65 0.89
N TYR A 86 5.03 4.73 0.30
CA TYR A 86 5.60 6.06 0.41
C TYR A 86 4.83 6.93 1.42
N SER A 87 5.56 7.78 2.15
CA SER A 87 5.00 8.68 3.18
C SER A 87 4.37 9.97 2.64
N SER A 88 4.65 10.38 1.39
CA SER A 88 4.16 11.66 0.83
C SER A 88 3.43 11.54 -0.52
N ILE A 89 2.70 12.60 -0.90
CA ILE A 89 1.94 12.80 -2.15
C ILE A 89 2.39 14.11 -2.82
N PRO A 90 2.43 14.26 -4.15
CA PRO A 90 2.56 13.28 -5.21
C PRO A 90 3.95 13.31 -5.86
N PHE A 91 4.31 12.19 -6.49
CA PHE A 91 5.51 12.06 -7.30
C PHE A 91 5.17 12.16 -8.78
N ALA A 92 6.08 12.71 -9.58
CA ALA A 92 6.09 12.43 -11.01
C ALA A 92 6.67 11.01 -11.20
N GLY A 93 5.78 10.05 -11.46
CA GLY A 93 6.08 8.62 -11.64
C GLY A 93 5.91 7.78 -10.36
N CYS A 94 5.77 6.46 -10.52
CA CYS A 94 5.37 5.57 -9.43
C CYS A 94 6.48 4.70 -8.83
N GLY A 95 7.76 4.87 -9.18
CA GLY A 95 8.85 4.06 -8.62
C GLY A 95 9.06 2.70 -9.25
N PHE A 96 8.04 2.11 -9.86
CA PHE A 96 8.22 0.97 -10.76
C PHE A 96 9.21 1.32 -11.87
N ASN A 97 10.16 0.43 -12.18
CA ASN A 97 11.25 0.67 -13.12
C ASN A 97 12.06 1.96 -12.85
N ARG A 98 12.15 2.40 -11.58
CA ARG A 98 12.88 3.63 -11.17
C ARG A 98 12.34 4.90 -11.81
N THR A 99 11.07 4.92 -12.23
CA THR A 99 10.49 6.10 -12.88
C THR A 99 10.06 7.19 -11.89
N LYS A 100 10.35 7.04 -10.59
CA LYS A 100 10.05 8.07 -9.59
C LYS A 100 11.07 9.18 -9.69
N THR A 101 10.60 10.39 -10.00
CA THR A 101 11.44 11.60 -9.94
C THR A 101 11.93 11.77 -8.51
N ALA A 102 13.19 12.21 -8.34
CA ALA A 102 13.94 12.23 -7.08
C ALA A 102 13.05 12.47 -5.86
N LEU A 103 13.06 11.51 -4.93
CA LEU A 103 12.39 11.67 -3.65
C LEU A 103 12.97 12.91 -2.95
N PRO A 104 12.18 13.63 -2.14
CA PRO A 104 12.78 14.39 -1.06
C PRO A 104 13.77 13.50 -0.31
N ILE A 105 14.96 14.01 0.01
CA ILE A 105 16.05 13.24 0.66
C ILE A 105 15.56 12.53 1.95
N ASP A 106 14.54 13.09 2.59
CA ASP A 106 13.95 12.60 3.85
C ASP A 106 12.67 11.77 3.65
N GLU A 107 12.37 11.30 2.44
CA GLU A 107 11.17 10.50 2.22
C GLU A 107 11.31 9.10 2.82
N GLU A 108 10.48 8.84 3.84
CA GLU A 108 10.35 7.50 4.41
C GLU A 108 9.55 6.58 3.49
N VAL A 109 10.10 5.38 3.29
CA VAL A 109 9.51 4.32 2.49
C VAL A 109 9.40 3.08 3.35
N TYR A 110 8.27 2.37 3.25
CA TYR A 110 7.95 1.26 4.12
C TYR A 110 7.63 -0.02 3.34
N SER A 111 7.91 -1.15 3.96
CA SER A 111 7.39 -2.46 3.55
C SER A 111 6.84 -3.19 4.76
N TRP A 112 5.99 -4.18 4.51
CA TRP A 112 5.39 -5.00 5.55
C TRP A 112 4.86 -6.31 4.97
N ILE A 113 5.08 -7.42 5.66
CA ILE A 113 4.55 -8.73 5.32
C ILE A 113 3.75 -9.28 6.51
N MET A 114 2.48 -9.61 6.28
CA MET A 114 1.61 -10.24 7.26
C MET A 114 2.23 -11.52 7.84
N GLY A 115 2.25 -11.63 9.16
CA GLY A 115 2.77 -12.81 9.87
C GLY A 115 4.30 -12.90 9.94
N VAL A 116 5.02 -12.00 9.28
CA VAL A 116 6.48 -11.86 9.37
C VAL A 116 6.84 -10.61 10.17
N ASP A 117 6.24 -9.47 9.80
CA ASP A 117 6.51 -8.18 10.40
C ASP A 117 5.40 -7.78 11.38
N ASN A 118 5.77 -7.36 12.59
CA ASN A 118 4.81 -6.89 13.60
C ASN A 118 4.27 -5.49 13.30
N ASP A 119 5.02 -4.69 12.53
CA ASP A 119 4.68 -3.34 12.09
C ASP A 119 5.43 -3.03 10.79
N VAL A 120 5.16 -1.88 10.18
CA VAL A 120 5.88 -1.40 8.99
C VAL A 120 7.40 -1.32 9.24
N VAL A 121 8.17 -1.76 8.25
CA VAL A 121 9.63 -1.75 8.27
C VAL A 121 10.13 -0.68 7.30
N PRO A 122 11.02 0.24 7.72
CA PRO A 122 11.61 1.22 6.82
C PRO A 122 12.50 0.53 5.79
N CYS A 123 12.33 0.90 4.52
CA CYS A 123 13.18 0.48 3.42
C CYS A 123 14.35 1.46 3.29
N PRO A 124 15.62 1.00 3.27
CA PRO A 124 16.74 1.88 3.00
C PRO A 124 16.57 2.54 1.62
N THR A 125 16.70 3.86 1.54
CA THR A 125 16.56 4.63 0.29
C THR A 125 17.53 4.16 -0.80
N ALA A 126 18.68 3.60 -0.40
CA ALA A 126 19.68 3.00 -1.29
C ALA A 126 19.17 1.77 -2.06
N ASP A 127 18.25 1.00 -1.46
CA ASP A 127 17.70 -0.22 -2.09
C ASP A 127 16.56 0.09 -3.07
N LEU A 128 16.06 1.33 -3.04
CA LEU A 128 15.00 1.80 -3.93
C LEU A 128 15.54 2.24 -5.30
N GLY A 129 16.86 2.25 -5.48
CA GLY A 129 17.50 2.54 -6.78
C GLY A 129 17.33 3.98 -7.27
N HIS A 130 17.12 4.93 -6.35
CA HIS A 130 17.10 6.36 -6.67
C HIS A 130 18.54 6.87 -6.77
N GLU A 131 18.95 7.33 -7.96
CA GLU A 131 20.18 8.11 -8.07
C GLU A 131 19.95 9.46 -7.34
N PRO A 132 20.80 9.85 -6.39
CA PRO A 132 20.71 11.18 -5.80
C PRO A 132 20.86 12.19 -6.94
N SER A 133 19.90 13.11 -7.10
CA SER A 133 20.09 14.22 -8.02
C SER A 133 21.26 15.06 -7.50
N GLU A 134 22.39 15.02 -8.19
CA GLU A 134 23.48 15.97 -7.95
C GLU A 134 22.92 17.38 -8.18
N LEU A 135 22.78 18.14 -7.08
CA LEU A 135 22.58 19.59 -7.06
C LEU A 135 23.91 20.25 -6.74
#